data_AF-A0AAE0XM02-F1
#
_entry.id   AF-A0AAE0XM02-F1
#
_cell.length_a   1.000
_cell.length_b   1.000
_cell.length_c   1.000
_cell.angle_alpha   90.00
_cell.angle_beta   90.00
_cell.angle_gamma   90.00
#
_symmetry.space_group_name_H-M   'P 1'
#
loop_
_entity.id
_entity.type
_entity.pdbx_description
1 polymer ?
#
loop_
_entity_poly.entity_id
_entity_poly.type
_entity_poly.pdbx_seq_one_letter_code
_entity_poly.pdbx_strand_id
1 'polypeptide(L)'
;VVERLVELLGSPDPAVVTPALRSVGNIVTGDDSQTQAVIDLHVMKMLPGLLQHSKASIKKEACWMLSNITAGSTEQIQTVIDTGLLPILVNILITGDFKSQKEAAWAVTNLTSGGTVEQISALVSFGVIKPMCDLLESKDVKFLMVLLDGILNILEAADKVNQAEPICVILEECQGLDKIELLQNHQNMQVYKKALDIIEKFFSGEESDGELAPKGDASSNQYQFNAATPNQEFNF
;
A
#
# COMPACT_ATOMS: atom_id res chain seq x y z
N VAL A 1 -13.89 -29.86 -13.49
CA VAL A 1 -12.42 -29.64 -13.68
C VAL A 1 -11.87 -28.66 -12.66
N VAL A 2 -12.51 -27.49 -12.43
CA VAL A 2 -12.04 -26.47 -11.48
C VAL A 2 -11.83 -27.03 -10.07
N GLU A 3 -12.80 -27.77 -9.52
CA GLU A 3 -12.70 -28.45 -8.22
C GLU A 3 -11.43 -29.29 -8.11
N ARG A 4 -11.20 -30.17 -9.09
CA ARG A 4 -9.99 -31.00 -9.13
C ARG A 4 -8.70 -30.18 -9.22
N LEU A 5 -8.70 -29.07 -9.95
CA LEU A 5 -7.54 -28.18 -10.03
C LEU A 5 -7.22 -27.55 -8.66
N VAL A 6 -8.25 -27.13 -7.91
CA VAL A 6 -8.08 -26.58 -6.55
C VAL A 6 -7.54 -27.64 -5.60
N GLU A 7 -8.03 -28.88 -5.66
CA GLU A 7 -7.47 -30.00 -4.88
C GLU A 7 -5.98 -30.25 -5.19
N LEU A 8 -5.58 -30.15 -6.45
CA LEU A 8 -4.20 -30.38 -6.88
C LEU A 8 -3.22 -29.31 -6.38
N LEU A 9 -3.70 -28.14 -5.94
CA LEU A 9 -2.86 -27.13 -5.28
C LEU A 9 -2.30 -27.62 -3.94
N GLY A 10 -2.94 -28.61 -3.31
CA GLY A 10 -2.48 -29.24 -2.07
C GLY A 10 -1.50 -30.39 -2.28
N SER A 11 -1.10 -30.67 -3.53
CA SER A 11 -0.14 -31.73 -3.82
C SER A 11 1.23 -31.44 -3.20
N PRO A 12 1.93 -32.45 -2.64
CA PRO A 12 3.31 -32.28 -2.18
C PRO A 12 4.30 -32.14 -3.34
N ASP A 13 3.90 -32.47 -4.57
CA ASP A 13 4.76 -32.41 -5.76
C ASP A 13 4.63 -31.06 -6.48
N PRO A 14 5.69 -30.22 -6.50
CA PRO A 14 5.71 -28.95 -7.22
C PRO A 14 5.44 -29.08 -8.73
N ALA A 15 5.73 -30.23 -9.33
CA ALA A 15 5.45 -30.50 -10.75
C ALA A 15 3.94 -30.60 -11.04
N VAL A 16 3.14 -30.96 -10.03
CA VAL A 16 1.67 -30.96 -10.08
C VAL A 16 1.12 -29.60 -9.70
N VAL A 17 1.66 -28.98 -8.63
CA VAL A 17 1.18 -27.68 -8.12
C VAL A 17 1.36 -26.58 -9.16
N THR A 18 2.51 -26.54 -9.86
CA THR A 18 2.81 -25.44 -10.81
C THR A 18 1.77 -25.30 -11.94
N PRO A 19 1.44 -26.36 -12.71
CA PRO A 19 0.41 -26.25 -13.75
C PRO A 19 -0.99 -26.07 -13.17
N ALA A 20 -1.32 -26.70 -12.04
CA ALA A 20 -2.61 -26.50 -11.38
C ALA A 20 -2.81 -25.03 -10.97
N LEU A 21 -1.80 -24.44 -10.31
CA LEU A 21 -1.80 -23.03 -9.90
C LEU A 21 -1.92 -22.09 -11.09
N ARG A 22 -1.21 -22.37 -12.19
CA ARG A 22 -1.36 -21.60 -13.42
C ARG A 22 -2.78 -21.68 -13.98
N SER A 23 -3.37 -22.88 -14.03
CA SER A 23 -4.71 -23.07 -14.54
C SER A 23 -5.77 -22.36 -13.68
N VAL A 24 -5.67 -22.45 -12.35
CA VAL A 24 -6.57 -21.74 -11.43
C VAL A 24 -6.37 -20.23 -11.54
N GLY A 25 -5.13 -19.77 -11.60
CA GLY A 25 -4.79 -18.36 -11.81
C GLY A 25 -5.39 -17.78 -13.09
N ASN A 26 -5.38 -18.54 -14.20
CA ASN A 26 -6.04 -18.13 -15.45
C ASN A 26 -7.58 -18.12 -15.36
N ILE A 27 -8.19 -18.84 -14.43
CA ILE A 27 -9.65 -18.79 -14.24
C ILE A 27 -10.03 -17.50 -13.51
N VAL A 28 -9.26 -17.11 -12.50
CA VAL A 28 -9.53 -15.88 -11.73
C VAL A 28 -9.14 -14.58 -12.45
N THR A 29 -8.53 -14.65 -13.64
CA THR A 29 -8.43 -13.48 -14.55
C THR A 29 -9.74 -13.18 -15.30
N GLY A 30 -10.75 -14.02 -15.09
CA GLY A 30 -12.07 -13.91 -15.69
C GLY A 30 -12.94 -12.82 -15.08
N ASP A 31 -14.26 -12.97 -15.22
CA ASP A 31 -15.22 -12.12 -14.53
C ASP A 31 -15.39 -12.49 -13.04
N ASP A 32 -16.06 -11.63 -12.27
CA ASP A 32 -16.28 -11.84 -10.84
C ASP A 32 -16.97 -13.18 -10.54
N SER A 33 -17.84 -13.69 -11.42
CA SER A 33 -18.52 -14.97 -11.25
C SER A 33 -17.55 -16.15 -11.38
N GLN A 34 -16.63 -16.08 -12.34
CA GLN A 34 -15.56 -17.07 -12.53
C GLN A 34 -14.60 -17.06 -11.34
N THR A 35 -14.24 -15.88 -10.84
CA THR A 35 -13.42 -15.74 -9.62
C THR A 35 -14.14 -16.29 -8.40
N GLN A 36 -15.43 -15.99 -8.22
CA GLN A 36 -16.24 -16.48 -7.11
C GLN A 36 -16.35 -18.01 -7.11
N ALA A 37 -16.53 -18.63 -8.28
CA ALA A 37 -16.58 -20.08 -8.39
C ALA A 37 -15.30 -20.77 -7.86
N VAL A 38 -14.13 -20.13 -8.01
CA VAL A 38 -12.87 -20.65 -7.46
C VAL A 38 -12.78 -20.42 -5.94
N ILE A 39 -13.30 -19.28 -5.45
CA ILE A 39 -13.38 -18.96 -4.01
C ILE A 39 -14.29 -19.96 -3.28
N ASP A 40 -15.45 -20.27 -3.85
CA ASP A 40 -16.43 -21.21 -3.31
C ASP A 40 -15.87 -22.64 -3.19
N LEU A 41 -14.92 -22.99 -4.06
CA LEU A 41 -14.14 -24.24 -4.01
C LEU A 41 -13.01 -24.20 -2.96
N HIS A 42 -13.00 -23.22 -2.07
CA HIS A 42 -12.08 -23.07 -0.95
C HIS A 42 -10.60 -22.86 -1.34
N VAL A 43 -10.32 -22.25 -2.50
CA VAL A 43 -8.94 -21.91 -2.91
C VAL A 43 -8.20 -21.09 -1.86
N MET A 44 -8.92 -20.27 -1.10
CA MET A 44 -8.37 -19.39 -0.07
C MET A 44 -7.65 -20.16 1.04
N LYS A 45 -8.06 -21.41 1.32
CA LYS A 45 -7.39 -22.27 2.31
C LYS A 45 -6.02 -22.77 1.83
N MET A 46 -5.79 -22.76 0.51
CA MET A 46 -4.54 -23.22 -0.09
C MET A 46 -3.50 -22.10 -0.18
N LEU A 47 -3.96 -20.85 -0.35
CA LEU A 47 -3.11 -19.69 -0.56
C LEU A 47 -2.02 -19.46 0.52
N PRO A 48 -2.28 -19.62 1.84
CA PRO A 48 -1.23 -19.40 2.84
C PRO A 48 0.02 -20.27 2.64
N GLY A 49 -0.17 -21.54 2.27
CA GLY A 49 0.93 -22.47 2.00
C GLY A 49 1.64 -22.16 0.68
N LEU A 50 0.89 -21.75 -0.35
CA LEU A 50 1.45 -21.40 -1.66
C LEU A 50 2.26 -20.09 -1.61
N LEU A 51 1.77 -19.07 -0.90
CA LEU A 51 2.42 -17.78 -0.71
C LEU A 51 3.70 -17.89 0.14
N GLN A 52 3.79 -18.89 1.01
CA GLN A 52 4.97 -19.16 1.82
C GLN A 52 5.82 -20.32 1.28
N HIS A 53 5.54 -20.78 0.06
CA HIS A 53 6.23 -21.92 -0.53
C HIS A 53 7.73 -21.62 -0.75
N SER A 54 8.58 -22.63 -0.52
CA SER A 54 10.05 -22.51 -0.64
C SER A 54 10.50 -22.19 -2.07
N LYS A 55 9.81 -22.74 -3.06
CA LYS A 55 10.02 -22.45 -4.48
C LYS A 55 9.47 -21.07 -4.86
N ALA A 56 10.36 -20.13 -5.16
CA ALA A 56 10.02 -18.76 -5.56
C ALA A 56 9.02 -18.68 -6.73
N SER A 57 9.09 -19.61 -7.70
CA SER A 57 8.14 -19.61 -8.82
C SER A 57 6.70 -19.87 -8.38
N ILE A 58 6.48 -20.73 -7.37
CA ILE A 58 5.13 -21.02 -6.86
C ILE A 58 4.62 -19.81 -6.06
N LYS A 59 5.48 -19.24 -5.20
CA LYS A 59 5.17 -18.02 -4.45
C LYS A 59 4.75 -16.88 -5.38
N LYS A 60 5.54 -16.60 -6.43
CA LYS A 60 5.24 -15.58 -7.43
C LYS A 60 3.89 -15.81 -8.12
N GLU A 61 3.61 -17.05 -8.53
CA GLU A 61 2.33 -17.40 -9.17
C GLU A 61 1.14 -17.33 -8.21
N ALA A 62 1.35 -17.62 -6.93
CA ALA A 62 0.33 -17.48 -5.90
C ALA A 62 0.02 -16.00 -5.64
N CYS A 63 1.03 -15.13 -5.61
CA CYS A 63 0.84 -13.67 -5.54
C CYS A 63 0.06 -13.17 -6.76
N TRP A 64 0.42 -13.63 -7.96
CA TRP A 64 -0.29 -13.25 -9.19
C TRP A 64 -1.76 -13.70 -9.19
N MET A 65 -2.04 -14.92 -8.71
CA MET A 65 -3.43 -15.38 -8.52
C MET A 65 -4.17 -14.50 -7.50
N LEU A 66 -3.52 -14.17 -6.38
CA LEU A 66 -4.08 -13.30 -5.35
C LEU A 66 -4.36 -11.88 -5.90
N SER A 67 -3.49 -11.33 -6.75
CA SER A 67 -3.72 -10.00 -7.34
C SER A 67 -4.92 -9.96 -8.26
N ASN A 68 -5.23 -11.05 -8.96
CA ASN A 68 -6.44 -11.13 -9.77
C ASN A 68 -7.70 -11.23 -8.89
N ILE A 69 -7.61 -11.94 -7.76
CA ILE A 69 -8.73 -12.01 -6.79
C ILE A 69 -8.99 -10.63 -6.16
N THR A 70 -7.95 -9.89 -5.77
CA THR A 70 -8.12 -8.54 -5.19
C THR A 70 -8.51 -7.48 -6.22
N ALA A 71 -8.52 -7.81 -7.52
CA ALA A 71 -9.06 -6.95 -8.57
C ALA A 71 -10.59 -7.09 -8.76
N GLY A 72 -11.21 -8.06 -8.08
CA GLY A 72 -12.64 -8.31 -8.14
C GLY A 72 -13.46 -7.45 -7.18
N SER A 73 -14.64 -7.95 -6.80
CA SER A 73 -15.60 -7.20 -5.99
C SER A 73 -15.13 -6.96 -4.55
N THR A 74 -15.79 -6.03 -3.85
CA THR A 74 -15.54 -5.74 -2.43
C THR A 74 -15.73 -6.97 -1.54
N GLU A 75 -16.65 -7.88 -1.87
CA GLU A 75 -16.88 -9.14 -1.16
C GLU A 75 -15.71 -10.13 -1.37
N GLN A 76 -15.14 -10.14 -2.57
CA GLN A 76 -13.97 -10.98 -2.90
C GLN A 76 -12.73 -10.46 -2.17
N ILE A 77 -12.54 -9.14 -2.15
CA ILE A 77 -11.53 -8.49 -1.31
C ILE A 77 -11.76 -8.84 0.16
N GLN A 78 -13.00 -8.75 0.67
CA GLN A 78 -13.30 -9.09 2.06
C GLN A 78 -12.90 -10.53 2.40
N THR A 79 -13.11 -11.46 1.47
CA THR A 79 -12.69 -12.85 1.65
C THR A 79 -11.17 -12.99 1.82
N VAL A 80 -10.38 -12.19 1.10
CA VAL A 80 -8.91 -12.14 1.26
C VAL A 80 -8.51 -11.65 2.66
N ILE A 81 -9.25 -10.67 3.19
CA ILE A 81 -9.02 -10.10 4.53
C ILE A 81 -9.38 -11.13 5.61
N ASP A 82 -10.57 -11.71 5.53
CA ASP A 82 -11.11 -12.65 6.52
C ASP A 82 -10.29 -13.94 6.61
N THR A 83 -9.57 -14.30 5.54
CA THR A 83 -8.70 -15.47 5.49
C THR A 83 -7.28 -15.21 6.02
N GLY A 84 -7.00 -13.99 6.49
CA GLY A 84 -5.74 -13.64 7.14
C GLY A 84 -4.56 -13.57 6.16
N LEU A 85 -4.81 -13.26 4.89
CA LEU A 85 -3.76 -13.20 3.86
C LEU A 85 -2.97 -11.89 3.87
N LEU A 86 -3.52 -10.81 4.45
CA LEU A 86 -2.86 -9.50 4.44
C LEU A 86 -1.46 -9.50 5.11
N PRO A 87 -1.25 -10.09 6.31
CA PRO A 87 0.09 -10.17 6.90
C PRO A 87 1.09 -10.94 6.03
N ILE A 88 0.64 -12.00 5.34
CA ILE A 88 1.48 -12.80 4.45
C ILE A 88 1.87 -11.96 3.23
N LEU A 89 0.91 -11.22 2.67
CA LEU A 89 1.12 -10.33 1.53
C LEU A 89 2.13 -9.22 1.86
N VAL A 90 1.97 -8.56 3.01
CA VAL A 90 2.92 -7.54 3.50
C VAL A 90 4.31 -8.15 3.72
N ASN A 91 4.41 -9.33 4.32
CA ASN A 91 5.69 -10.00 4.50
C ASN A 91 6.37 -10.34 3.16
N ILE A 92 5.62 -10.64 2.10
CA ILE A 92 6.17 -10.87 0.76
C ILE A 92 6.69 -9.57 0.14
N LEU A 93 6.04 -8.43 0.35
CA LEU A 93 6.57 -7.13 -0.06
C LEU A 93 7.94 -6.85 0.57
N ILE A 94 8.16 -7.29 1.81
CA ILE A 94 9.43 -7.08 2.54
C ILE A 94 10.51 -8.11 2.14
N THR A 95 10.16 -9.39 2.11
CA THR A 95 11.13 -10.50 2.08
C THR A 95 11.15 -11.29 0.77
N GLY A 96 10.16 -11.08 -0.10
CA GLY A 96 10.04 -11.78 -1.37
C GLY A 96 11.17 -11.45 -2.34
N ASP A 97 11.40 -12.34 -3.31
CA ASP A 97 12.22 -11.96 -4.45
C ASP A 97 11.51 -10.85 -5.25
N PHE A 98 12.27 -10.06 -6.01
CA PHE A 98 11.71 -8.89 -6.71
C PHE A 98 10.52 -9.23 -7.62
N LYS A 99 10.48 -10.45 -8.17
CA LYS A 99 9.34 -10.92 -8.96
C LYS A 99 8.10 -11.12 -8.09
N SER A 100 8.21 -11.76 -6.92
CA SER A 100 7.08 -11.92 -6.01
C SER A 100 6.65 -10.59 -5.37
N GLN A 101 7.59 -9.69 -5.07
CA GLN A 101 7.28 -8.34 -4.59
C GLN A 101 6.44 -7.57 -5.60
N LYS A 102 6.74 -7.67 -6.91
CA LYS A 102 5.93 -7.04 -7.95
C LYS A 102 4.49 -7.51 -7.95
N GLU A 103 4.26 -8.82 -7.94
CA GLU A 103 2.90 -9.38 -7.91
C GLU A 103 2.18 -9.05 -6.60
N ALA A 104 2.90 -9.01 -5.48
CA ALA A 104 2.34 -8.58 -4.20
C ALA A 104 1.91 -7.11 -4.21
N ALA A 105 2.71 -6.22 -4.82
CA ALA A 105 2.35 -4.82 -4.95
C ALA A 105 1.13 -4.64 -5.87
N TRP A 106 1.03 -5.43 -6.95
CA TRP A 106 -0.20 -5.48 -7.75
C TRP A 106 -1.41 -5.89 -6.93
N ALA A 107 -1.30 -6.91 -6.07
CA ALA A 107 -2.40 -7.33 -5.21
C ALA A 107 -2.84 -6.23 -4.24
N VAL A 108 -1.88 -5.48 -3.67
CA VAL A 108 -2.14 -4.31 -2.83
C VAL A 108 -2.82 -3.20 -3.62
N THR A 109 -2.29 -2.81 -4.78
CA THR A 109 -2.85 -1.73 -5.59
C THR A 109 -4.26 -2.06 -6.06
N ASN A 110 -4.53 -3.31 -6.46
CA ASN A 110 -5.88 -3.76 -6.82
C ASN A 110 -6.85 -3.69 -5.64
N LEU A 111 -6.44 -4.17 -4.46
CA LEU A 111 -7.23 -4.06 -3.23
C LEU A 111 -7.57 -2.59 -2.93
N THR A 112 -6.58 -1.69 -2.99
CA THR A 112 -6.79 -0.28 -2.68
C THR A 112 -7.62 0.46 -3.74
N SER A 113 -7.66 -0.05 -4.97
CA SER A 113 -8.45 0.55 -6.05
C SER A 113 -9.93 0.17 -5.96
N GLY A 114 -10.23 -1.09 -5.60
CA GLY A 114 -11.59 -1.62 -5.54
C GLY A 114 -12.20 -1.71 -4.13
N GLY A 115 -11.38 -1.62 -3.08
CA GLY A 115 -11.79 -1.84 -1.70
C GLY A 115 -12.49 -0.65 -1.04
N THR A 116 -13.23 -0.92 0.04
CA THR A 116 -13.81 0.13 0.89
C THR A 116 -12.76 0.80 1.77
N VAL A 117 -13.11 1.94 2.39
CA VAL A 117 -12.20 2.63 3.31
C VAL A 117 -11.80 1.74 4.50
N GLU A 118 -12.73 0.92 5.00
CA GLU A 118 -12.48 -0.02 6.10
C GLU A 118 -11.50 -1.13 5.68
N GLN A 119 -11.63 -1.65 4.45
CA GLN A 119 -10.74 -2.67 3.90
C GLN A 119 -9.33 -2.14 3.69
N ILE A 120 -9.22 -0.90 3.21
CA ILE A 120 -7.92 -0.21 3.05
C ILE A 120 -7.31 0.08 4.42
N SER A 121 -8.12 0.51 5.40
CA SER A 121 -7.67 0.74 6.78
C SER A 121 -7.14 -0.54 7.43
N ALA A 122 -7.79 -1.69 7.19
CA ALA A 122 -7.29 -2.99 7.63
C ALA A 122 -5.91 -3.29 7.04
N LEU A 123 -5.72 -3.03 5.73
CA LEU A 123 -4.42 -3.20 5.08
C LEU A 123 -3.33 -2.28 5.67
N VAL A 124 -3.67 -1.01 5.93
CA VAL A 124 -2.76 -0.06 6.59
C VAL A 124 -2.36 -0.55 7.97
N SER A 125 -3.29 -1.11 8.75
CA SER A 125 -3.02 -1.64 10.11
C SER A 125 -1.99 -2.79 10.13
N PHE A 126 -1.79 -3.48 8.99
CA PHE A 126 -0.75 -4.50 8.83
C PHE A 126 0.60 -3.94 8.36
N GLY A 127 0.75 -2.61 8.24
CA GLY A 127 2.02 -1.95 7.94
C GLY A 127 2.41 -1.97 6.47
N VAL A 128 1.45 -1.90 5.54
CA VAL A 128 1.71 -2.00 4.08
C VAL A 128 2.49 -0.80 3.52
N ILE A 129 2.42 0.38 4.15
CA ILE A 129 2.90 1.65 3.58
C ILE A 129 4.41 1.60 3.37
N LYS A 130 5.18 1.28 4.43
CA LYS A 130 6.64 1.26 4.35
C LYS A 130 7.15 0.29 3.26
N PRO A 131 6.69 -0.97 3.16
CA PRO A 131 7.11 -1.86 2.09
C PRO A 131 6.78 -1.36 0.68
N MET A 132 5.65 -0.65 0.49
CA MET A 132 5.33 -0.01 -0.79
C MET A 132 6.32 1.12 -1.11
N CYS A 133 6.64 1.96 -0.13
CA CYS A 133 7.63 3.04 -0.27
C CYS A 133 9.05 2.52 -0.52
N ASP A 134 9.45 1.41 0.12
CA ASP A 134 10.74 0.77 -0.09
C ASP A 134 10.95 0.34 -1.55
N LEU A 135 9.87 0.01 -2.27
CA LEU A 135 9.90 -0.43 -3.67
C LEU A 135 9.91 0.72 -4.70
N LEU A 136 9.75 1.99 -4.27
CA LEU A 136 9.78 3.17 -5.15
C LEU A 136 11.17 3.46 -5.77
N GLU A 137 12.21 2.74 -5.37
CA GLU A 137 13.55 2.83 -5.97
C GLU A 137 13.68 2.03 -7.29
N SER A 138 12.62 1.35 -7.71
CA SER A 138 12.59 0.58 -8.94
C SER A 138 12.82 1.43 -10.19
N LYS A 139 13.58 0.90 -11.16
CA LYS A 139 13.75 1.52 -12.48
C LYS A 139 12.62 1.22 -13.48
N ASP A 140 11.72 0.31 -13.11
CA ASP A 140 10.57 -0.05 -13.93
C ASP A 140 9.46 0.98 -13.76
N VAL A 141 9.29 1.83 -14.78
CA VAL A 141 8.29 2.90 -14.84
C VAL A 141 6.88 2.39 -14.56
N LYS A 142 6.48 1.26 -15.16
CA LYS A 142 5.11 0.74 -14.97
C LYS A 142 4.92 0.30 -13.53
N PHE A 143 5.96 -0.29 -12.94
CA PHE A 143 5.89 -0.71 -11.54
C PHE A 143 5.86 0.49 -10.58
N LEU A 144 6.62 1.55 -10.86
CA LEU A 144 6.52 2.79 -10.09
C LEU A 144 5.11 3.38 -10.12
N MET A 145 4.46 3.38 -11.29
CA MET A 145 3.07 3.83 -11.40
C MET A 145 2.14 3.01 -10.51
N VAL A 146 2.26 1.68 -10.51
CA VAL A 146 1.47 0.78 -9.65
C VAL A 146 1.65 1.11 -8.16
N LEU A 147 2.89 1.36 -7.73
CA LEU A 147 3.18 1.70 -6.34
C LEU A 147 2.59 3.06 -5.95
N LEU A 148 2.78 4.07 -6.80
CA LEU A 148 2.23 5.41 -6.59
C LEU A 148 0.69 5.43 -6.65
N ASP A 149 0.06 4.59 -7.49
CA ASP A 149 -1.39 4.35 -7.48
C ASP A 149 -1.84 3.78 -6.13
N GLY A 150 -1.17 2.74 -5.64
CA GLY A 150 -1.51 2.13 -4.34
C GLY A 150 -1.37 3.11 -3.16
N ILE A 151 -0.27 3.89 -3.13
CA ILE A 151 -0.04 4.91 -2.09
C ILE A 151 -1.11 6.02 -2.18
N LEU A 152 -1.39 6.53 -3.38
CA LEU A 152 -2.42 7.55 -3.58
C LEU A 152 -3.80 7.06 -3.12
N ASN A 153 -4.18 5.84 -3.50
CA ASN A 153 -5.47 5.26 -3.09
C ASN A 153 -5.59 5.15 -1.56
N ILE A 154 -4.50 4.80 -0.86
CA ILE A 154 -4.47 4.77 0.61
C ILE A 154 -4.70 6.16 1.19
N LEU A 155 -3.98 7.17 0.69
CA LEU A 155 -4.13 8.56 1.12
C LEU A 155 -5.55 9.08 0.87
N GLU A 156 -6.11 8.83 -0.32
CA GLU A 156 -7.47 9.24 -0.67
C GLU A 156 -8.54 8.53 0.16
N ALA A 157 -8.34 7.26 0.50
CA ALA A 157 -9.25 6.53 1.38
C ALA A 157 -9.22 7.11 2.80
N ALA A 158 -8.04 7.44 3.32
CA ALA A 158 -7.88 8.05 4.63
C ALA A 158 -8.45 9.48 4.67
N ASP A 159 -8.28 10.26 3.61
CA ASP A 159 -8.82 11.61 3.45
C ASP A 159 -10.36 11.63 3.52
N LYS A 160 -11.03 10.65 2.90
CA LYS A 160 -12.50 10.50 2.97
C LYS A 160 -13.04 10.38 4.39
N VAL A 161 -12.23 9.93 5.35
CA VAL A 161 -12.59 9.78 6.77
C VAL A 161 -11.83 10.77 7.68
N ASN A 162 -11.19 11.80 7.10
CA ASN A 162 -10.38 12.79 7.80
C ASN A 162 -9.24 12.17 8.63
N GLN A 163 -8.62 11.11 8.11
CA GLN A 163 -7.48 10.40 8.70
C GLN A 163 -6.25 10.42 7.78
N ALA A 164 -6.16 11.37 6.85
CA ALA A 164 -5.00 11.51 5.96
C ALA A 164 -3.71 11.82 6.76
N GLU A 165 -3.81 12.67 7.78
CA GLU A 165 -2.69 13.13 8.60
C GLU A 165 -1.85 11.97 9.20
N PRO A 166 -2.43 10.98 9.91
CA PRO A 166 -1.68 9.80 10.35
C PRO A 166 -0.94 9.05 9.22
N ILE A 167 -1.51 9.00 8.01
CA ILE A 167 -0.87 8.34 6.87
C ILE A 167 0.32 9.16 6.36
N CYS A 168 0.19 10.49 6.32
CA CYS A 168 1.29 11.41 5.97
C CYS A 168 2.46 11.26 6.95
N VAL A 169 2.20 11.23 8.26
CA VAL A 169 3.23 10.99 9.28
C VAL A 169 3.94 9.65 9.06
N ILE A 170 3.20 8.57 8.77
CA ILE A 170 3.81 7.27 8.48
C ILE A 170 4.69 7.33 7.22
N LEU A 171 4.27 8.08 6.19
CA LEU A 171 5.04 8.27 4.96
C LEU A 171 6.34 9.03 5.23
N GLU A 172 6.33 10.05 6.09
CA GLU A 172 7.53 10.78 6.50
C GLU A 172 8.47 9.91 7.34
N GLU A 173 7.96 9.26 8.38
CA GLU A 173 8.75 8.41 9.27
C GLU A 173 9.45 7.26 8.54
N CYS A 174 8.83 6.75 7.47
CA CYS A 174 9.40 5.68 6.66
C CYS A 174 10.26 6.15 5.48
N GLN A 175 10.55 7.45 5.37
CA GLN A 175 11.25 8.09 4.24
C GLN A 175 10.54 7.87 2.90
N GLY A 176 9.23 7.63 2.94
CA GLY A 176 8.37 7.50 1.78
C GLY A 176 8.19 8.84 1.07
N LEU A 177 8.01 9.93 1.83
CA LEU A 177 7.88 11.27 1.28
C LEU A 177 9.13 11.66 0.46
N ASP A 178 10.33 11.52 1.04
CA ASP A 178 11.62 11.78 0.36
C ASP A 178 11.73 11.03 -0.98
N LYS A 179 11.27 9.77 -1.03
CA LYS A 179 11.30 8.97 -2.25
C LYS A 179 10.29 9.46 -3.28
N ILE A 180 9.11 9.91 -2.87
CA ILE A 180 8.12 10.49 -3.77
C ILE A 180 8.63 11.85 -4.31
N GLU A 181 9.25 12.68 -3.48
CA GLU A 181 9.91 13.93 -3.91
C GLU A 181 11.00 13.67 -4.94
N LEU A 182 11.84 12.66 -4.73
CA LEU A 182 12.87 12.28 -5.70
C LEU A 182 12.26 11.93 -7.08
N LEU A 183 11.08 11.30 -7.09
CA LEU A 183 10.38 10.95 -8.33
C LEU A 183 9.84 12.18 -9.09
N GLN A 184 9.80 13.37 -8.49
CA GLN A 184 9.55 14.61 -9.22
C GLN A 184 10.70 14.99 -10.18
N ASN A 185 11.87 14.37 -10.07
CA ASN A 185 12.97 14.53 -11.02
C ASN A 185 13.03 13.41 -12.07
N HIS A 186 12.02 12.54 -12.11
CA HIS A 186 12.02 11.37 -12.98
C HIS A 186 11.80 11.75 -14.45
N GLN A 187 12.54 11.11 -15.38
CA GLN A 187 12.49 11.41 -16.82
C GLN A 187 11.12 11.11 -17.46
N ASN A 188 10.39 10.14 -16.89
CA ASN A 188 9.04 9.82 -17.34
C ASN A 188 8.03 10.80 -16.75
N MET A 189 7.34 11.53 -17.64
CA MET A 189 6.35 12.56 -17.29
C MET A 189 5.17 12.03 -16.46
N GLN A 190 4.75 10.77 -16.63
CA GLN A 190 3.63 10.21 -15.87
C GLN A 190 4.01 9.97 -14.41
N VAL A 191 5.22 9.44 -14.18
CA VAL A 191 5.76 9.26 -12.83
C VAL A 191 5.95 10.60 -12.13
N TYR A 192 6.58 11.56 -12.84
CA TYR A 192 6.72 12.94 -12.37
C TYR A 192 5.38 13.53 -11.93
N LYS A 193 4.40 13.54 -12.84
CA LYS A 193 3.11 14.17 -12.59
C LYS A 193 2.40 13.52 -11.41
N LYS A 194 2.42 12.20 -11.31
CA LYS A 194 1.76 11.48 -10.23
C LYS A 194 2.43 11.74 -8.86
N ALA A 195 3.75 11.81 -8.82
CA ALA A 195 4.48 12.19 -7.60
C ALA A 195 4.16 13.63 -7.18
N LEU A 196 4.13 14.56 -8.15
CA LEU A 196 3.71 15.95 -7.92
C LEU A 196 2.28 16.02 -7.38
N ASP A 197 1.32 15.34 -8.01
CA ASP A 197 -0.08 15.34 -7.60
C ASP A 197 -0.25 14.84 -6.14
N ILE A 198 0.52 13.84 -5.71
CA ILE A 198 0.50 13.35 -4.31
C ILE A 198 1.01 14.45 -3.36
N ILE A 199 2.15 15.08 -3.68
CA ILE A 199 2.75 16.11 -2.82
C ILE A 199 1.87 17.35 -2.74
N GLU A 200 1.39 17.85 -3.88
CA GLU A 200 0.50 19.02 -3.92
C GLU A 200 -0.79 18.78 -3.12
N LYS A 201 -1.37 17.58 -3.21
CA LYS A 201 -2.65 17.31 -2.54
C LYS A 201 -2.53 17.10 -1.03
N PHE A 202 -1.46 16.44 -0.56
CA PHE A 202 -1.38 15.97 0.82
C PHE A 202 -0.27 16.61 1.67
N PHE A 203 0.74 17.24 1.06
CA PHE A 203 1.92 17.75 1.76
C PHE A 203 2.21 19.24 1.51
N SER A 204 1.59 19.87 0.51
CA SER A 204 1.81 21.30 0.21
C SER A 204 1.16 22.29 1.19
N GLY A 205 0.37 21.79 2.16
CA GLY A 205 -0.31 22.59 3.17
C GLY A 205 0.59 23.09 4.32
N GLU A 206 1.84 22.64 4.40
CA GLU A 206 2.75 22.94 5.51
C GLU A 206 3.55 24.25 5.36
N GLU A 207 3.37 25.02 4.28
CA GLU A 207 3.81 26.44 4.24
C GLU A 207 2.73 27.42 4.73
N SER A 208 1.79 26.95 5.57
CA SER A 208 1.02 27.81 6.46
C SER A 208 1.69 27.86 7.84
N ASP A 209 2.98 28.21 7.87
CA ASP A 209 3.68 28.71 9.06
C ASP A 209 3.19 30.14 9.37
N GLY A 210 1.87 30.27 9.50
CA GLY A 210 1.17 31.47 9.88
C GLY A 210 1.08 31.54 11.40
N GLU A 211 2.19 31.88 12.07
CA GLU A 211 2.20 32.72 13.29
C GLU A 211 3.61 32.82 13.93
N LEU A 212 4.58 33.40 13.22
CA LEU A 212 5.78 33.99 13.87
C LEU A 212 6.12 35.41 13.36
N ALA A 213 5.17 36.10 12.74
CA ALA A 213 5.29 37.53 12.53
C ALA A 213 4.74 38.28 13.77
N PRO A 214 5.56 38.96 14.58
CA PRO A 214 5.03 39.82 15.64
C PRO A 214 4.18 40.91 14.98
N LYS A 215 2.91 41.00 15.38
CA LYS A 215 2.02 42.08 14.96
C LYS A 215 2.61 43.41 15.46
N GLY A 216 3.18 44.19 14.56
CA GLY A 216 3.54 45.58 14.84
C GLY A 216 2.27 46.40 15.02
N ASP A 217 2.04 46.88 16.24
CA ASP A 217 0.99 47.87 16.50
C ASP A 217 1.39 49.21 15.86
N ALA A 218 0.62 49.68 14.89
CA ALA A 218 0.90 50.88 14.10
C ALA A 218 0.68 52.19 14.87
N SER A 219 0.61 52.15 16.20
CA SER A 219 0.28 53.32 17.03
C SER A 219 1.31 53.69 18.11
N SER A 220 2.41 52.95 18.24
CA SER A 220 3.51 53.37 19.11
C SER A 220 4.88 52.90 18.59
N ASN A 221 5.79 53.85 18.40
CA ASN A 221 7.12 53.63 17.84
C ASN A 221 8.08 53.01 18.87
N GLN A 222 7.68 51.92 19.53
CA GLN A 222 8.50 51.16 20.48
C GLN A 222 8.38 49.65 20.23
N TYR A 223 9.50 49.05 19.83
CA TYR A 223 9.66 47.60 19.79
C TYR A 223 9.79 47.07 21.22
N GLN A 224 8.80 46.30 21.68
CA GLN A 224 8.86 45.64 22.98
C GLN A 224 9.52 44.26 22.83
N PHE A 225 10.78 44.14 23.23
CA PHE A 225 11.45 42.86 23.36
C PHE A 225 10.95 42.16 24.63
N ASN A 226 10.16 41.10 24.48
CA ASN A 226 9.80 40.22 25.59
C ASN A 226 10.98 39.29 25.90
N ALA A 227 11.98 39.82 26.61
CA ALA A 227 13.00 39.00 27.25
C ALA A 227 12.36 38.34 28.49
N ALA A 228 12.11 37.04 28.41
CA ALA A 228 11.73 36.24 29.58
C ALA A 228 12.83 36.36 30.64
N THR A 229 12.53 37.08 31.72
CA THR A 229 13.35 37.14 32.92
C THR A 229 12.92 35.98 33.84
N PRO A 230 13.84 35.14 34.34
CA PRO A 230 13.49 34.13 35.32
C PRO A 230 13.32 34.80 36.69
N ASN A 231 12.09 34.93 37.16
CA ASN A 231 11.81 35.26 38.56
C ASN A 231 12.15 34.05 39.44
N GLN A 232 13.35 34.02 40.00
CA GLN A 232 13.64 33.29 41.23
C GLN A 232 13.30 34.20 42.42
N GLU A 233 12.16 33.94 43.06
CA GLU A 233 11.84 34.47 44.38
C GLU A 233 12.69 33.75 45.44
N PHE A 234 13.55 34.50 46.13
CA PHE A 234 14.17 34.09 47.39
C PHE A 234 13.22 34.43 48.55
N ASN A 235 12.81 33.42 49.33
CA ASN A 235 12.18 33.62 50.64
C ASN A 235 13.26 33.59 51.74
N PHE A 236 13.21 34.59 52.63
CA PHE A 236 14.02 34.71 53.85
C PHE A 236 13.63 33.68 54.92
#